data_AF-A0A7V9U5Z1-F1
#
_entry.id   AF-A0A7V9U5Z1-F1
#
_cell.length_a   1.000
_cell.length_b   1.000
_cell.length_c   1.000
_cell.angle_alpha   90.00
_cell.angle_beta   90.00
_cell.angle_gamma   90.00
#
_symmetry.space_group_name_H-M   'P 1'
#
loop_
_entity.id
_entity.type
_entity.pdbx_description
1 polymer ?
#
loop_
_entity_poly.entity_id
_entity_poly.type
_entity_poly.pdbx_seq_one_letter_code
_entity_poly.pdbx_strand_id
1 'polypeptide(L)'
;MRIGYARVSTDDQTLDLQRDALKRAKCRHTYEEHASGKNTARPELDGCLKALRKGDTLVVWRLDRLGRSLRDLIQLTQDLQGRGIGLESLTEKIDTVSTTGKLVFHVFAALAEFERNLIRERTLAGLKAARARGRNGGRPKKLSPKELKTIRTLLRSNEVPVQDIAAQFGVNRSTLYR
;
A
#
# COMPACT_ATOMS: atom_id res chain seq x y z
N MET A 1 -10.67 2.03 25.03
CA MET A 1 -11.21 0.65 25.16
C MET A 1 -10.25 -0.33 24.53
N ARG A 2 -10.16 -1.59 25.01
CA ARG A 2 -9.27 -2.62 24.42
C ARG A 2 -10.06 -3.52 23.48
N ILE A 3 -9.66 -3.61 22.22
CA ILE A 3 -10.26 -4.49 21.20
C ILE A 3 -9.21 -5.48 20.75
N GLY A 4 -9.54 -6.77 20.81
CA GLY A 4 -8.68 -7.87 20.40
C GLY A 4 -8.80 -8.18 18.92
N TYR A 5 -7.71 -8.60 18.29
CA TYR A 5 -7.73 -9.22 16.97
C TYR A 5 -6.87 -10.48 16.97
N ALA A 6 -7.46 -11.59 16.50
CA ALA A 6 -6.83 -12.89 16.37
C ALA A 6 -6.91 -13.36 14.92
N ARG A 7 -5.89 -14.10 14.46
CA ARG A 7 -5.86 -14.67 13.10
C ARG A 7 -5.24 -16.06 13.11
N VAL A 8 -5.89 -17.00 12.42
CA VAL A 8 -5.38 -18.37 12.24
C VAL A 8 -5.49 -18.85 10.80
N SER A 9 -4.56 -19.73 10.40
CA SER A 9 -4.50 -20.25 9.03
C SER A 9 -5.12 -21.63 8.84
N THR A 10 -5.21 -22.47 9.89
CA THR A 10 -5.78 -23.83 9.80
C THR A 10 -5.76 -24.63 11.11
N ASP A 11 -5.07 -24.18 12.15
CA ASP A 11 -4.88 -24.96 13.39
C ASP A 11 -5.70 -24.37 14.56
N ASP A 12 -6.72 -25.10 14.98
CA ASP A 12 -7.64 -24.71 16.06
C ASP A 12 -6.91 -24.53 17.41
N GLN A 13 -5.82 -25.27 17.66
CA GLN A 13 -5.04 -25.12 18.90
C GLN A 13 -4.38 -23.75 19.02
N THR A 14 -3.98 -23.15 17.89
CA THR A 14 -3.40 -21.80 17.89
C THR A 14 -4.43 -20.69 18.05
N LEU A 15 -5.72 -20.96 17.82
CA LEU A 15 -6.79 -19.99 18.01
C LEU A 15 -7.14 -19.86 19.49
N ASP A 16 -7.23 -20.98 20.21
CA ASP A 16 -7.58 -20.97 21.63
C ASP A 16 -6.50 -20.29 22.47
N LEU A 17 -5.21 -20.49 22.14
CA LEU A 17 -4.11 -19.74 22.77
C LEU A 17 -4.22 -18.23 22.58
N GLN A 18 -4.62 -17.78 21.38
CA GLN A 18 -4.85 -16.37 21.09
C GLN A 18 -6.06 -15.83 21.85
N ARG A 19 -7.18 -16.54 21.83
CA ARG A 19 -8.41 -16.19 22.56
C ARG A 19 -8.14 -16.04 24.06
N ASP A 20 -7.44 -17.00 24.64
CA ASP A 20 -7.13 -16.98 26.07
C ASP A 20 -6.21 -15.81 26.43
N ALA A 21 -5.21 -15.52 25.58
CA ALA A 21 -4.35 -14.36 25.77
C ALA A 21 -5.15 -13.04 25.70
N LEU A 22 -6.03 -12.89 24.72
CA LEU A 22 -6.85 -11.68 24.54
C LEU A 22 -7.90 -11.52 25.65
N LYS A 23 -8.48 -12.63 26.13
CA LYS A 23 -9.37 -12.66 27.31
C LYS A 23 -8.63 -12.23 28.57
N ARG A 24 -7.42 -12.77 28.82
CA ARG A 24 -6.57 -12.34 29.94
C ARG A 24 -6.19 -10.86 29.85
N ALA A 25 -6.00 -10.36 28.63
CA ALA A 25 -5.75 -8.95 28.36
C ALA A 25 -7.01 -8.05 28.50
N LYS A 26 -8.16 -8.59 28.95
CA LYS A 26 -9.41 -7.87 29.17
C LYS A 26 -9.89 -7.09 27.95
N CYS A 27 -9.74 -7.67 26.75
CA CYS A 27 -10.32 -7.11 25.54
C CYS A 27 -11.84 -7.20 25.63
N ARG A 28 -12.55 -6.08 25.39
CA ARG A 28 -14.02 -6.04 25.47
C ARG A 28 -14.67 -6.83 24.34
N HIS A 29 -14.04 -6.78 23.17
CA HIS A 29 -14.49 -7.49 21.99
C HIS A 29 -13.27 -7.99 21.23
N THR A 30 -13.39 -9.15 20.59
CA THR A 30 -12.31 -9.79 19.83
C THR A 30 -12.83 -10.13 18.45
N TYR A 31 -12.12 -9.66 17.42
CA TYR A 31 -12.35 -10.03 16.03
C TYR A 31 -11.46 -11.23 15.68
N GLU A 32 -12.03 -12.24 15.03
CA GLU A 32 -11.35 -13.51 14.76
C GLU A 32 -11.35 -13.80 13.26
N GLU A 33 -10.16 -13.76 12.66
CA GLU A 33 -10.00 -13.96 11.22
C GLU A 33 -9.56 -15.41 10.93
N HIS A 34 -10.40 -16.13 10.19
CA HIS A 34 -10.11 -17.49 9.71
C HIS A 34 -9.60 -17.44 8.27
N ALA A 35 -8.28 -17.57 8.11
CA ALA A 35 -7.64 -17.54 6.79
C ALA A 35 -7.35 -18.95 6.29
N SER A 36 -8.29 -19.60 5.59
CA SER A 36 -7.93 -20.77 4.77
C SER A 36 -7.00 -20.34 3.63
N GLY A 37 -6.08 -21.22 3.24
CA GLY A 37 -5.02 -20.93 2.27
C GLY A 37 -5.49 -20.12 1.04
N LYS A 38 -4.63 -19.21 0.60
CA LYS A 38 -4.81 -18.27 -0.55
C LYS A 38 -5.79 -17.11 -0.34
N ASN A 39 -6.59 -17.08 0.73
CA ASN A 39 -7.51 -15.96 0.95
C ASN A 39 -6.76 -14.71 1.48
N THR A 40 -6.77 -13.64 0.69
CA THR A 40 -6.13 -12.35 0.97
C THR A 40 -7.11 -11.32 1.50
N ALA A 41 -8.41 -11.59 1.55
CA ALA A 41 -9.35 -10.69 2.20
C ALA A 41 -9.19 -10.77 3.73
N ARG A 42 -9.37 -9.65 4.44
CA ARG A 42 -9.42 -9.60 5.90
C ARG A 42 -10.62 -8.79 6.41
N PRO A 43 -11.85 -9.27 6.14
CA PRO A 43 -13.05 -8.54 6.51
C PRO A 43 -13.14 -8.26 8.01
N GLU A 44 -12.63 -9.16 8.86
CA GLU A 44 -12.69 -9.01 10.32
C GLU A 44 -11.68 -7.98 10.82
N LEU A 45 -10.49 -7.92 10.20
CA LEU A 45 -9.54 -6.83 10.50
C LEU A 45 -10.13 -5.48 10.07
N ASP A 46 -10.73 -5.41 8.88
CA ASP A 46 -11.35 -4.17 8.39
C ASP A 46 -12.51 -3.73 9.28
N GLY A 47 -13.33 -4.67 9.76
CA GLY A 47 -14.37 -4.44 10.76
C GLY A 47 -13.81 -3.92 12.09
N CYS A 48 -12.76 -4.57 12.59
CA CYS A 48 -12.04 -4.16 13.79
C CYS A 48 -11.50 -2.74 13.67
N LEU A 49 -10.83 -2.44 12.56
CA LEU A 49 -10.27 -1.11 12.29
C LEU A 49 -11.38 -0.04 12.21
N LYS A 50 -12.56 -0.34 11.67
CA LYS A 50 -13.70 0.59 11.64
C LYS A 50 -14.32 0.83 13.01
N ALA A 51 -14.31 -0.18 13.88
CA ALA A 51 -14.88 -0.07 15.23
C ALA A 51 -14.01 0.74 16.19
N LEU A 52 -12.68 0.77 15.98
CA LEU A 52 -11.73 1.49 16.83
C LEU A 52 -11.90 3.02 16.74
N ARG A 53 -11.91 3.66 17.91
CA ARG A 53 -12.00 5.11 18.08
C ARG A 53 -10.74 5.67 18.75
N LYS A 54 -10.56 6.99 18.67
CA LYS A 54 -9.46 7.68 19.37
C LYS A 54 -9.47 7.32 20.86
N GLY A 55 -8.31 6.95 21.41
CA GLY A 55 -8.15 6.50 22.79
C GLY A 55 -8.43 5.00 23.02
N ASP A 56 -8.80 4.26 21.98
CA ASP A 56 -8.81 2.80 22.01
C ASP A 56 -7.43 2.21 21.80
N THR A 57 -7.29 0.93 22.15
CA THR A 57 -6.08 0.14 21.94
C THR A 57 -6.47 -1.13 21.19
N LEU A 58 -5.86 -1.32 20.02
CA LEU A 58 -5.88 -2.59 19.32
C LEU A 58 -4.88 -3.53 20.00
N VAL A 59 -5.35 -4.68 20.46
CA VAL A 59 -4.56 -5.69 21.13
C VAL A 59 -4.46 -6.91 20.22
N VAL A 60 -3.25 -7.36 19.97
CA VAL A 60 -2.97 -8.59 19.21
C VAL A 60 -2.12 -9.53 20.06
N TRP A 61 -2.25 -10.83 19.82
CA TRP A 61 -1.39 -11.79 20.52
C TRP A 61 0.08 -11.60 20.12
N ARG A 62 0.32 -11.50 18.81
CA ARG A 62 1.63 -11.28 18.19
C ARG A 62 1.54 -10.39 16.95
N LEU A 63 2.63 -9.71 16.61
CA LEU A 63 2.68 -8.78 15.46
C LEU A 63 2.57 -9.48 14.09
N ASP A 64 3.07 -10.72 13.95
CA ASP A 64 2.93 -11.51 12.71
C ASP A 64 1.48 -11.91 12.40
N ARG A 65 0.59 -11.81 13.39
CA ARG A 65 -0.84 -12.04 13.20
C ARG A 65 -1.56 -10.80 12.69
N LEU A 66 -0.99 -9.61 12.92
CA LEU A 66 -1.53 -8.32 12.47
C LEU A 66 -1.09 -7.99 11.03
N GLY A 67 0.22 -8.03 10.73
CA GLY A 67 0.74 -7.68 9.40
C GLY A 67 0.97 -8.89 8.49
N ARG A 68 0.91 -8.72 7.16
CA ARG A 68 1.38 -9.73 6.18
C ARG A 68 2.86 -9.61 5.85
N SER A 69 3.41 -8.45 6.13
CA SER A 69 4.81 -8.08 5.94
C SER A 69 5.16 -6.99 6.94
N LEU A 70 6.45 -6.72 7.09
CA LEU A 70 6.92 -5.60 7.91
C LEU A 70 6.34 -4.27 7.41
N ARG A 71 6.29 -4.06 6.09
CA ARG A 71 5.69 -2.88 5.47
C ARG A 71 4.21 -2.71 5.84
N ASP A 72 3.44 -3.79 5.75
CA ASP A 72 2.00 -3.80 6.10
C ASP A 72 1.80 -3.44 7.57
N LEU A 73 2.62 -4.02 8.45
CA LEU A 73 2.59 -3.72 9.88
C LEU A 73 2.91 -2.24 10.17
N ILE A 74 3.92 -1.68 9.50
CA ILE A 74 4.30 -0.27 9.69
C ILE A 74 3.18 0.66 9.23
N GLN A 75 2.57 0.36 8.07
CA GLN A 75 1.46 1.16 7.55
C GLN A 75 0.24 1.11 8.47
N LEU A 76 -0.14 -0.07 8.96
CA LEU A 76 -1.23 -0.22 9.94
C LEU A 76 -0.94 0.56 11.22
N THR A 77 0.30 0.49 11.73
CA THR A 77 0.65 1.17 12.97
C THR A 77 0.65 2.69 12.81
N GLN A 78 1.08 3.20 11.65
CA GLN A 78 1.00 4.63 11.32
C GLN A 78 -0.46 5.11 11.21
N ASP A 79 -1.35 4.33 10.60
CA ASP A 79 -2.78 4.66 10.54
C ASP A 79 -3.40 4.75 11.94
N LEU A 80 -3.16 3.74 12.77
CA LEU A 80 -3.64 3.70 14.15
C LEU A 80 -3.13 4.91 14.95
N GLN A 81 -1.83 5.23 14.83
CA GLN A 81 -1.25 6.40 15.50
C GLN A 81 -1.88 7.71 15.02
N GLY A 82 -2.04 7.89 13.71
CA GLY A 82 -2.67 9.09 13.13
C GLY A 82 -4.11 9.31 13.62
N ARG A 83 -4.80 8.21 13.94
CA ARG A 83 -6.15 8.20 14.52
C ARG A 83 -6.16 8.29 16.05
N GLY A 84 -4.99 8.32 16.70
CA GLY A 84 -4.85 8.34 18.15
C GLY A 84 -5.29 7.03 18.82
N ILE A 85 -5.08 5.90 18.14
CA ILE A 85 -5.36 4.54 18.60
C ILE A 85 -4.03 3.88 18.97
N GLY A 86 -3.98 3.25 20.15
CA GLY A 86 -2.83 2.46 20.59
C GLY A 86 -2.76 1.10 19.90
N LEU A 87 -1.55 0.55 19.76
CA LEU A 87 -1.32 -0.82 19.32
C LEU A 87 -0.51 -1.53 20.41
N GLU A 88 -0.98 -2.70 20.82
CA GLU A 88 -0.34 -3.54 21.82
C GLU A 88 -0.20 -4.98 21.33
N SER A 89 1.01 -5.53 21.47
CA SER A 89 1.29 -6.94 21.23
C SER A 89 1.61 -7.66 22.55
N LEU A 90 0.86 -8.71 22.85
CA LEU A 90 0.94 -9.39 24.15
C LEU A 90 2.21 -10.21 24.33
N THR A 91 2.71 -10.86 23.28
CA THR A 91 3.92 -11.70 23.36
C THR A 91 5.20 -10.87 23.35
N GLU A 92 5.32 -9.92 22.43
CA GLU A 92 6.51 -9.07 22.30
C GLU A 92 6.54 -7.93 23.34
N LYS A 93 5.45 -7.74 24.10
CA LYS A 93 5.26 -6.63 25.06
C LYS A 93 5.51 -5.25 24.44
N ILE A 94 5.18 -5.12 23.16
CA ILE A 94 5.30 -3.86 22.43
C ILE A 94 3.99 -3.11 22.62
N ASP A 95 4.07 -1.87 23.12
CA ASP A 95 2.92 -0.98 23.29
C ASP A 95 3.25 0.42 22.77
N THR A 96 2.56 0.87 21.72
CA THR A 96 2.79 2.19 21.12
C THR A 96 2.26 3.37 21.95
N VAL A 97 1.62 3.12 23.10
CA VAL A 97 1.16 4.15 24.03
C VAL A 97 2.28 4.59 24.96
N SER A 98 3.05 3.64 25.50
CA SER A 98 4.20 3.90 26.39
C SER A 98 5.35 4.66 25.72
N THR A 99 6.16 5.37 26.50
CA THR A 99 7.37 6.06 26.01
C THR A 99 8.36 5.08 25.36
N THR A 100 8.52 3.88 25.92
CA THR A 100 9.40 2.85 25.37
C THR A 100 8.87 2.28 24.06
N GLY A 101 7.57 2.02 23.94
CA GLY A 101 7.05 1.50 22.68
C GLY A 101 6.86 2.56 21.60
N LYS A 102 6.81 3.86 21.94
CA LYS A 102 7.04 4.94 20.98
C LYS A 102 8.43 4.88 20.35
N LEU A 103 9.47 4.55 21.13
CA LEU A 103 10.82 4.35 20.57
C LEU A 103 10.86 3.15 19.61
N VAL A 104 10.29 2.01 20.01
CA VAL A 104 10.20 0.82 19.14
C VAL A 104 9.42 1.15 17.87
N PHE A 105 8.35 1.92 17.98
CA PHE A 105 7.60 2.43 16.84
C PHE A 105 8.44 3.33 15.92
N HIS A 106 9.24 4.25 16.46
CA HIS A 106 10.13 5.09 15.65
C HIS A 106 11.19 4.28 14.90
N VAL A 107 11.72 3.22 15.52
CA VAL A 107 12.63 2.27 14.85
C VAL A 107 11.93 1.59 13.67
N PHE A 108 10.69 1.11 13.87
CA PHE A 108 9.89 0.55 12.78
C PHE A 108 9.62 1.57 11.66
N ALA A 109 9.26 2.80 12.00
CA ALA A 109 9.03 3.86 11.01
C ALA A 109 10.30 4.16 10.19
N ALA A 110 11.46 4.23 10.85
CA ALA A 110 12.76 4.44 10.20
C ALA A 110 13.12 3.28 9.25
N LEU A 111 12.84 2.03 9.65
CA LEU A 111 13.04 0.86 8.79
C LEU A 111 12.15 0.90 7.52
N ALA A 112 10.89 1.33 7.62
CA ALA A 112 10.03 1.50 6.43
C ALA A 112 10.51 2.60 5.50
N GLU A 113 11.05 3.69 6.04
CA GLU A 113 11.63 4.75 5.21
C GLU A 113 12.89 4.25 4.49
N PHE A 114 13.76 3.54 5.21
CA PHE A 114 14.94 2.90 4.64
C PHE A 114 14.59 1.94 3.49
N GLU A 115 13.63 1.03 3.69
CA GLU A 115 13.20 0.08 2.66
C GLU A 115 12.65 0.81 1.41
N ARG A 116 11.82 1.84 1.61
CA ARG A 116 11.29 2.67 0.50
C ARG A 116 12.40 3.35 -0.29
N ASN A 117 13.38 3.90 0.41
CA ASN A 117 14.53 4.56 -0.23
C ASN A 117 15.36 3.55 -1.03
N LEU A 118 15.61 2.36 -0.48
CA LEU A 118 16.35 1.30 -1.16
C LEU A 118 15.65 0.83 -2.45
N ILE A 119 14.32 0.66 -2.43
CA ILE A 119 13.53 0.32 -3.62
C ILE A 119 13.64 1.42 -4.68
N ARG A 120 13.55 2.69 -4.26
CA ARG A 120 13.67 3.85 -5.16
C ARG A 120 15.06 3.91 -5.81
N GLU A 121 16.12 3.76 -5.01
CA GLU A 121 17.50 3.74 -5.50
C GLU A 121 17.73 2.64 -6.54
N ARG A 122 17.29 1.41 -6.22
CA ARG A 122 17.40 0.26 -7.14
C ARG A 122 16.63 0.50 -8.44
N THR A 123 15.44 1.09 -8.35
CA THR A 123 14.61 1.44 -9.51
C THR A 123 15.30 2.47 -10.39
N LEU A 124 15.85 3.54 -9.81
CA LEU A 124 16.58 4.58 -10.54
C LEU A 124 17.85 4.04 -11.20
N ALA A 125 18.60 3.19 -10.50
CA ALA A 125 19.77 2.50 -11.06
C ALA A 125 19.38 1.61 -12.25
N GLY A 126 18.30 0.84 -12.12
CA GLY A 126 17.75 0.01 -13.20
C GLY A 126 17.31 0.83 -14.42
N LEU A 127 16.62 1.96 -14.20
CA LEU A 127 16.20 2.88 -15.26
C LEU A 127 17.40 3.52 -15.96
N LYS A 128 18.44 3.93 -15.21
CA LYS A 128 19.68 4.46 -15.78
C LYS A 128 20.37 3.42 -16.66
N ALA A 129 20.48 2.18 -16.20
CA ALA A 129 21.05 1.07 -16.97
C ALA A 129 20.19 0.69 -18.19
N ALA A 130 18.86 0.82 -18.12
CA ALA A 130 17.97 0.60 -19.25
C ALA A 130 18.13 1.69 -20.33
N ARG A 131 18.20 2.97 -19.92
CA ARG A 131 18.45 4.11 -20.81
C ARG A 131 19.80 4.01 -21.51
N ALA A 132 20.85 3.63 -20.79
CA ALA A 132 22.18 3.37 -21.37
C ALA A 132 22.16 2.28 -22.45
N ARG A 133 21.22 1.32 -22.35
CA ARG A 133 20.97 0.27 -23.36
C ARG A 133 19.94 0.65 -24.42
N GLY A 134 19.59 1.94 -24.54
CA GLY A 134 18.63 2.47 -25.52
C GLY A 134 17.15 2.28 -25.16
N ARG A 135 16.83 1.67 -24.02
CA ARG A 135 15.45 1.53 -23.53
C ARG A 135 15.06 2.75 -22.70
N ASN A 136 14.60 3.80 -23.39
CA ASN A 136 14.30 5.10 -22.78
C ASN A 136 13.00 5.16 -21.96
N GLY A 137 12.12 4.16 -22.11
CA GLY A 137 10.81 4.13 -21.46
C GLY A 137 9.88 5.25 -21.96
N GLY A 138 8.79 5.50 -21.24
CA GLY A 138 7.80 6.51 -21.60
C GLY A 138 6.68 6.01 -22.51
N ARG A 139 5.67 6.87 -22.72
CA ARG A 139 4.52 6.54 -23.59
C ARG A 139 5.00 6.45 -25.04
N PRO A 140 4.73 5.36 -25.77
CA PRO A 140 5.09 5.26 -27.18
C PRO A 140 4.41 6.36 -27.99
N LYS A 141 5.14 6.94 -28.94
CA LYS A 141 4.59 7.93 -29.86
C LYS A 141 3.56 7.24 -30.75
N LYS A 142 2.33 7.81 -30.82
CA LYS A 142 1.27 7.31 -31.69
C LYS A 142 1.53 7.55 -33.17
N LEU A 143 2.25 8.64 -33.50
CA LEU A 143 2.52 9.06 -34.87
C LEU A 143 3.97 8.75 -35.24
N SER A 144 4.14 8.13 -36.39
CA SER A 144 5.44 7.90 -37.03
C SER A 144 6.02 9.19 -37.63
N PRO A 145 7.33 9.24 -37.89
CA PRO A 145 7.96 10.39 -38.55
C PRO A 145 7.36 10.73 -39.92
N LYS A 146 6.89 9.71 -40.67
CA LYS A 146 6.25 9.91 -41.97
C LYS A 146 4.88 10.57 -41.81
N GLU A 147 4.05 10.06 -40.90
CA GLU A 147 2.73 10.64 -40.60
C GLU A 147 2.86 12.08 -40.11
N LEU A 148 3.84 12.38 -39.25
CA LEU A 148 4.12 13.75 -38.80
C LEU A 148 4.48 14.69 -39.96
N LYS A 149 5.20 14.21 -40.98
CA LYS A 149 5.51 15.00 -42.17
C LYS A 149 4.26 15.28 -42.99
N THR A 150 3.42 14.27 -43.22
CA THR A 150 2.14 14.40 -43.93
C THR A 150 1.20 15.37 -43.22
N ILE A 151 1.02 15.21 -41.91
CA ILE A 151 0.21 16.09 -41.06
C ILE A 151 0.69 17.54 -41.17
N ARG A 152 2.01 17.79 -41.11
CA ARG A 152 2.57 19.14 -41.24
C ARG A 152 2.29 19.78 -42.60
N THR A 153 2.30 18.99 -43.68
CA THR A 153 1.96 19.48 -45.02
C THR A 153 0.47 19.82 -45.10
N LEU A 154 -0.41 18.94 -44.61
CA LEU A 154 -1.87 19.16 -44.59
C LEU A 154 -2.24 20.41 -43.76
N LEU A 155 -1.64 20.57 -42.58
CA LEU A 155 -1.85 21.75 -41.74
C LEU A 155 -1.37 23.05 -42.41
N ARG A 156 -0.34 23.00 -43.27
CA ARG A 156 0.16 24.18 -44.01
C ARG A 156 -0.68 24.52 -45.22
N SER A 157 -1.23 23.52 -45.91
CA SER A 157 -2.11 23.74 -47.06
C SER A 157 -3.40 24.47 -46.68
N ASN A 158 -3.85 24.31 -45.43
CA ASN A 158 -5.10 24.87 -44.91
C ASN A 158 -6.36 24.42 -45.68
N GLU A 159 -6.23 23.39 -46.53
CA GLU A 159 -7.31 22.85 -47.37
C GLU A 159 -8.21 21.88 -46.58
N VAL A 160 -7.68 21.25 -45.52
CA VAL A 160 -8.39 20.23 -44.72
C VAL A 160 -8.58 20.74 -43.29
N PRO A 161 -9.81 20.68 -42.74
CA PRO A 161 -10.06 21.03 -41.34
C PRO A 161 -9.22 20.19 -40.37
N VAL A 162 -8.68 20.82 -39.33
CA VAL A 162 -7.84 20.17 -38.31
C VAL A 162 -8.55 19.00 -37.62
N GLN A 163 -9.89 19.06 -37.54
CA GLN A 163 -10.71 17.98 -37.01
C GLN A 163 -10.61 16.70 -37.84
N ASP A 164 -10.64 16.84 -39.16
CA ASP A 164 -10.65 15.70 -40.08
C ASP A 164 -9.26 15.06 -40.17
N ILE A 165 -8.21 15.89 -40.13
CA ILE A 165 -6.82 15.43 -39.98
C ILE A 165 -6.68 14.62 -38.67
N ALA A 166 -7.21 15.13 -37.55
CA ALA A 166 -7.12 14.44 -36.26
C ALA A 166 -7.83 13.08 -36.28
N ALA A 167 -9.02 13.02 -36.89
CA ALA A 167 -9.79 11.80 -37.04
C ALA A 167 -9.07 10.77 -37.93
N GLN A 168 -8.53 11.21 -39.07
CA GLN A 168 -7.80 10.36 -40.01
C GLN A 168 -6.59 9.66 -39.39
N PHE A 169 -5.86 10.36 -38.51
CA PHE A 169 -4.68 9.81 -37.83
C PHE A 169 -4.96 9.25 -36.43
N GLY A 170 -6.22 9.17 -36.00
CA GLY A 170 -6.60 8.56 -34.71
C GLY A 170 -6.03 9.28 -33.47
N VAL A 171 -5.83 10.60 -33.57
CA VAL A 171 -5.28 11.46 -32.51
C VAL A 171 -6.24 12.58 -32.14
N ASN A 172 -6.08 13.16 -30.95
CA ASN A 172 -6.86 14.33 -30.55
C ASN A 172 -6.30 15.58 -31.24
N ARG A 173 -7.13 16.59 -31.54
CA ARG A 173 -6.69 17.90 -32.05
C ARG A 173 -5.56 18.50 -31.21
N SER A 174 -5.61 18.36 -29.88
CA SER A 174 -4.55 18.83 -28.97
C SER A 174 -3.19 18.15 -29.18
N THR A 175 -3.15 16.99 -29.84
CA THR A 175 -1.91 16.31 -30.25
C THR A 175 -1.33 16.91 -31.53
N LEU A 176 -2.17 17.50 -32.40
CA LEU A 176 -1.73 18.16 -33.63
C LEU A 176 -1.17 19.58 -33.38
N TYR A 177 -1.68 20.26 -32.36
CA TYR A 177 -1.22 21.59 -31.95
C TYR A 177 0.03 21.59 -31.05
N ARG A 178 0.48 20.42 -30.59
CA ARG A 178 1.67 20.25 -29.75
C ARG A 178 2.91 19.99 -30.60
#